data_AF-G0P166-F1
#
_entry.id   AF-G0P166-F1
#
_cell.length_a   1.000
_cell.length_b   1.000
_cell.length_c   1.000
_cell.angle_alpha   90.00
_cell.angle_beta   90.00
_cell.angle_gamma   90.00
#
_symmetry.space_group_name_H-M   'P 1'
#
loop_
_entity.id
_entity.type
_entity.pdbx_description
1 polymer ?
#
loop_
_entity_poly.entity_id
_entity_poly.type
_entity_poly.pdbx_seq_one_letter_code
_entity_poly.pdbx_strand_id
1 'polypeptide(L)' 'MSVDLEELLSTSEDPVQVLCRWIFFTYLIGFVFVIIGCHIYAAVAAPEKRQFTYALNPTTGLYQTEQTT' A
#
# COMPACT_ATOMS: atom_id res chain seq x y z
N MET A 1 -26.30 -9.23 -12.40
CA MET A 1 -26.11 -10.12 -11.23
C MET A 1 -25.61 -9.24 -10.09
N SER A 2 -26.52 -8.62 -9.36
CA SER A 2 -26.21 -7.78 -8.20
C SER A 2 -26.24 -8.68 -6.97
N VAL A 3 -25.15 -8.70 -6.20
CA VAL A 3 -25.09 -9.42 -4.93
C VAL A 3 -25.93 -8.62 -3.93
N ASP A 4 -27.02 -9.19 -3.47
CA ASP A 4 -27.93 -8.54 -2.54
C ASP A 4 -27.33 -8.58 -1.13
N LEU A 5 -26.71 -7.46 -0.73
CA LEU A 5 -26.00 -7.34 0.55
C LEU A 5 -26.97 -7.47 1.74
N GLU A 6 -28.22 -7.08 1.57
CA GLU A 6 -29.24 -7.06 2.62
C GLU A 6 -29.74 -8.48 2.96
N GLU A 7 -29.83 -9.36 1.96
CA GLU A 7 -30.17 -10.78 2.14
C GLU A 7 -29.02 -11.57 2.79
N LEU A 8 -27.76 -11.23 2.46
CA LEU A 8 -26.57 -11.78 3.12
C LEU A 8 -26.42 -11.31 4.58
N LEU A 9 -26.96 -10.15 4.92
CA LEU A 9 -26.96 -9.59 6.27
C LEU A 9 -28.12 -10.13 7.12
N SER A 10 -29.30 -10.38 6.52
CA SER A 10 -30.48 -10.86 7.26
C SER A 10 -30.57 -12.39 7.43
N THR A 11 -29.84 -13.19 6.66
CA THR A 11 -29.96 -14.67 6.67
C THR A 11 -29.15 -15.40 7.77
N SER A 12 -28.26 -14.76 8.53
CA SER A 12 -27.36 -15.52 9.41
C SER A 12 -27.90 -15.72 10.84
N GLU A 13 -28.91 -16.58 11.01
CA GLU A 13 -29.19 -17.22 12.32
C GLU A 13 -28.19 -18.37 12.59
N ASP A 14 -27.51 -18.88 11.57
CA ASP A 14 -26.51 -19.94 11.70
C ASP A 14 -25.19 -19.41 12.30
N PRO A 15 -24.76 -19.91 13.48
CA PRO A 15 -23.53 -19.46 14.15
C PRO A 15 -22.27 -19.68 13.29
N VAL A 16 -22.26 -20.68 12.40
CA VAL A 16 -21.13 -20.96 11.51
C VAL A 16 -21.00 -19.86 10.45
N GLN A 17 -22.11 -19.39 9.90
CA GLN A 17 -22.11 -18.33 8.89
C GLN A 17 -21.64 -16.99 9.49
N VAL A 18 -22.05 -16.69 10.72
CA VAL A 18 -21.60 -15.50 11.47
C VAL A 18 -20.09 -15.58 11.72
N LEU A 19 -19.59 -16.73 12.15
CA LEU A 19 -18.16 -16.95 12.39
C LEU A 19 -17.33 -16.80 11.11
N CYS A 20 -17.77 -17.42 10.00
CA CYS A 20 -17.11 -17.31 8.71
C CYS A 20 -17.04 -15.85 8.23
N ARG A 21 -18.13 -15.10 8.37
CA ARG A 21 -18.18 -13.67 8.02
C ARG A 21 -17.21 -12.85 8.88
N TRP A 22 -17.17 -13.12 10.18
CA TRP A 22 -16.27 -12.42 11.10
C TRP A 22 -14.79 -12.71 10.80
N ILE A 23 -14.44 -13.98 10.53
CA ILE A 23 -13.08 -14.37 10.12
C ILE A 23 -12.69 -13.69 8.81
N PHE A 24 -13.58 -13.68 7.82
CA PHE A 24 -13.34 -13.05 6.53
C PHE A 24 -13.04 -11.56 6.68
N PHE A 25 -13.88 -10.81 7.42
CA PHE A 25 -13.66 -9.39 7.64
C PHE A 25 -12.40 -9.11 8.45
N THR A 26 -12.10 -9.92 9.47
CA THR A 26 -10.88 -9.77 10.27
C THR A 26 -9.63 -9.98 9.41
N TYR A 27 -9.64 -11.01 8.55
CA TYR A 27 -8.54 -11.27 7.61
C TYR A 27 -8.36 -10.10 6.62
N LEU A 28 -9.47 -9.61 6.05
CA LEU A 28 -9.43 -8.49 5.11
C LEU A 28 -8.89 -7.21 5.76
N ILE A 29 -9.34 -6.89 6.96
CA ILE A 29 -8.84 -5.72 7.72
C ILE A 29 -7.34 -5.89 8.02
N GLY A 30 -6.92 -7.05 8.52
CA GLY A 30 -5.51 -7.34 8.80
C GLY A 30 -4.64 -7.23 7.55
N PHE A 31 -5.10 -7.78 6.42
CA PHE A 31 -4.40 -7.69 5.14
C PHE A 31 -4.20 -6.24 4.69
N VAL A 32 -5.25 -5.40 4.80
CA VAL A 32 -5.16 -3.97 4.47
C VAL A 32 -4.10 -3.26 5.32
N PHE A 33 -4.08 -3.51 6.64
CA PHE A 33 -3.08 -2.91 7.52
C PHE A 33 -1.65 -3.34 7.18
N VAL A 34 -1.45 -4.60 6.81
CA VAL A 34 -0.13 -5.09 6.36
C VAL A 34 0.32 -4.36 5.09
N ILE A 35 -0.55 -4.23 4.10
CA ILE A 35 -0.23 -3.50 2.86
C ILE A 35 0.13 -2.04 3.14
N ILE A 36 -0.66 -1.34 3.96
CA ILE A 36 -0.38 0.03 4.38
C ILE A 36 0.98 0.12 5.07
N GLY A 37 1.25 -0.79 6.02
CA GLY A 37 2.53 -0.87 6.73
C GLY A 37 3.71 -1.08 5.78
N CYS A 38 3.58 -1.98 4.80
CA CYS A 38 4.60 -2.22 3.78
C CYS A 38 4.86 -0.96 2.93
N HIS A 39 3.83 -0.23 2.53
CA HIS A 39 4.00 1.01 1.76
C HIS A 39 4.66 2.11 2.57
N ILE A 40 4.27 2.29 3.84
CA ILE A 40 4.91 3.26 4.74
C ILE A 40 6.37 2.88 4.96
N TYR A 41 6.66 1.61 5.26
CA TYR A 41 8.02 1.13 5.43
C TYR A 41 8.84 1.36 4.16
N ALA A 42 8.31 1.02 2.99
CA ALA A 42 9.00 1.27 1.72
C ALA A 42 9.23 2.77 1.46
N ALA A 43 8.31 3.65 1.84
CA ALA A 43 8.46 5.10 1.69
C ALA A 43 9.50 5.68 2.65
N VAL A 44 9.59 5.17 3.89
CA VAL A 44 10.57 5.63 4.90
C VAL A 44 11.95 5.00 4.66
N ALA A 45 11.99 3.73 4.30
CA ALA A 45 13.22 2.95 4.10
C ALA A 45 13.80 3.10 2.70
N ALA A 46 13.07 3.66 1.73
CA ALA A 46 13.67 4.20 0.52
C ALA A 46 14.26 5.57 0.88
N PRO A 47 15.56 5.68 1.17
CA PRO A 47 16.20 6.98 1.18
C PRO A 47 15.86 7.57 -0.19
N GLU A 48 15.18 8.72 -0.15
CA GLU A 48 14.89 9.62 -1.25
C GLU A 48 15.76 9.26 -2.43
N LYS A 49 15.12 8.74 -3.51
CA LYS A 49 15.80 8.41 -4.75
C LYS A 49 16.80 9.52 -4.97
N ARG A 50 18.10 9.24 -4.77
CA ARG A 50 19.15 10.21 -5.03
C ARG A 50 18.98 10.52 -6.50
N GLN A 51 18.22 11.56 -6.80
CA GLN A 51 18.03 12.05 -8.14
C GLN A 51 19.37 12.70 -8.43
N PHE A 52 20.29 11.87 -8.92
CA PHE A 52 21.53 12.35 -9.49
C PHE A 52 21.10 13.10 -10.74
N THR A 53 20.88 14.41 -10.57
CA THR A 53 20.77 15.30 -11.70
C THR A 53 22.20 15.46 -12.21
N TYR A 54 22.51 14.75 -13.29
CA TYR A 54 23.78 14.93 -13.99
C TYR A 54 23.67 16.22 -14.80
N ALA A 55 24.20 17.31 -14.27
CA ALA A 55 24.33 18.55 -15.01
C ALA A 55 25.67 18.53 -15.76
N LEU A 56 25.65 18.78 -17.08
CA LEU A 56 26.88 18.99 -17.84
C LEU A 56 27.44 20.36 -17.44
N ASN A 57 28.62 20.40 -16.83
CA ASN A 57 29.26 21.67 -16.53
C ASN A 57 29.71 22.33 -17.85
N PRO A 58 29.19 23.51 -18.20
CA PRO A 58 29.47 24.14 -19.50
C PRO A 58 30.91 24.67 -19.61
N THR A 59 31.63 24.81 -18.48
CA THR A 59 33.00 25.33 -18.43
C THR A 59 34.03 24.22 -18.57
N THR A 60 33.75 23.03 -18.01
CA THR A 60 34.70 21.91 -18.01
C THR A 60 34.31 20.78 -18.96
N GLY A 61 33.07 20.75 -19.46
CA GLY A 61 32.56 19.69 -20.32
C GLY A 61 32.37 18.35 -19.61
N LEU A 62 32.47 18.33 -18.27
CA LEU A 62 32.32 17.13 -17.45
C LEU A 62 30.95 17.10 -16.78
N TYR A 63 30.40 15.89 -16.62
CA TYR A 63 29.17 15.68 -15.85
C TYR A 63 29.45 15.91 -14.37
N GLN A 64 28.71 16.83 -13.75
CA GLN A 64 28.71 17.06 -12.32
C GLN A 64 27.42 16.49 -11.73
N THR A 65 27.55 15.70 -10.67
CA THR A 65 26.43 15.25 -9.85
C THR A 65 26.17 16.30 -8.78
N GLU A 66 25.07 17.03 -8.89
CA GLU A 66 24.56 17.84 -7.79
C GLU A 66 23.67 16.97 -6.90
N GLN A 67 23.97 16.92 -5.60
CA GLN A 67 23.03 16.44 -4.59
C GLN A 67 22.08 17.59 -4.27
N THR A 68 20.86 17.54 -4.77
CA THR A 68 19.78 18.36 -4.23
C THR A 68 19.46 17.82 -2.83
N THR A 69 19.63 18.66 -1.81
CA THR A 69 19.26 18.39 -0.40
C THR A 69 17.91 19.03 -0.10
#